data_AF-A0A382ZZ69-F1
#
_entry.id   AF-A0A382ZZ69-F1
#
_cell.length_a   1.000
_cell.length_b   1.000
_cell.length_c   1.000
_cell.angle_alpha   90.00
_cell.angle_beta   90.00
_cell.angle_gamma   90.00
#
_symmetry.space_group_name_H-M   'P 1'
#
loop_
_entity.id
_entity.type
_entity.pdbx_description
1 polymer ?
#
loop_
_entity_poly.entity_id
_entity_poly.type
_entity_poly.pdbx_seq_one_letter_code
_entity_poly.pdbx_strand_id
1 'polypeptide(L)'
;MTLLFSVISRLVCTLTIFFSSLLFSSIEDYYRIDLEPSSTNYGETGLMEIPSARFLPEGTLKMGISASYPYEFTFLTASPFSWFEATYRYVEEKNVLYGPAEYSGNQSLKDKGFDLKLRILKETYILPNIAIGLRDIAGTGRFSSEYLAASKRFGNLDLTLGLGFGILGADSNIRNPFISLNPGFKDRSAVQGQGGVFSIKDWFSGN
;
A
#
# COMPACT_ATOMS: atom_id res chain seq x y z
N MET A 1 37.69 -24.07 15.86
CA MET A 1 36.57 -23.54 15.04
C MET A 1 36.48 -22.01 15.07
N THR A 2 36.86 -21.33 16.16
CA THR A 2 36.80 -19.86 16.32
C THR A 2 37.87 -19.07 15.55
N LEU A 3 39.10 -19.56 15.46
CA LEU A 3 40.21 -18.91 14.73
C LEU A 3 39.99 -18.84 13.21
N LEU A 4 39.44 -19.91 12.62
CA LEU A 4 39.14 -19.96 11.19
C LEU A 4 38.06 -18.91 10.82
N PHE A 5 37.04 -18.77 11.67
CA PHE A 5 35.98 -17.79 11.49
C PHE A 5 36.50 -16.35 11.56
N SER A 6 37.42 -16.04 12.49
CA SER A 6 37.98 -14.68 12.59
C SER A 6 38.87 -14.30 11.40
N VAL A 7 39.59 -15.28 10.84
CA VAL A 7 40.43 -15.05 9.64
C VAL A 7 39.56 -14.85 8.40
N ILE A 8 38.51 -15.66 8.24
CA ILE A 8 37.54 -15.50 7.14
C ILE A 8 36.82 -14.15 7.24
N SER A 9 36.35 -13.76 8.42
CA SER A 9 35.69 -12.47 8.64
C SER A 9 36.59 -11.29 8.28
N ARG A 10 37.87 -11.32 8.71
CA ARG A 10 38.84 -10.29 8.35
C ARG A 10 39.10 -10.26 6.85
N LEU A 11 39.30 -11.41 6.21
CA LEU A 11 39.51 -11.51 4.76
C LEU A 11 38.33 -10.93 3.97
N VAL A 12 37.10 -11.27 4.38
CA VAL A 12 35.86 -10.74 3.77
C VAL A 12 35.81 -9.22 3.93
N CYS A 13 36.09 -8.68 5.13
CA CYS A 13 36.13 -7.24 5.35
C CYS A 13 37.18 -6.54 4.47
N THR A 14 38.39 -7.09 4.39
CA THR A 14 39.46 -6.51 3.55
C THR A 14 39.09 -6.57 2.07
N LEU A 15 38.49 -7.67 1.60
CA LEU A 15 37.99 -7.79 0.23
C LEU A 15 36.88 -6.76 -0.03
N THR A 16 35.90 -6.60 0.87
CA THR A 16 34.83 -5.61 0.68
C THR A 16 35.38 -4.18 0.60
N ILE A 17 36.37 -3.83 1.42
CA ILE A 17 37.00 -2.51 1.37
C ILE A 17 37.78 -2.33 0.06
N PHE A 18 38.56 -3.33 -0.35
CA PHE A 18 39.33 -3.27 -1.59
C PHE A 18 38.42 -3.15 -2.83
N PHE A 19 37.36 -3.97 -2.91
CA PHE A 19 36.40 -3.90 -4.02
C PHE A 19 35.57 -2.61 -4.01
N SER A 20 35.31 -2.00 -2.86
CA SER A 20 34.62 -0.70 -2.80
C SER A 20 35.42 0.44 -3.44
N SER A 21 36.75 0.34 -3.48
CA SER A 21 37.63 1.34 -4.12
C SER A 21 37.71 1.23 -5.65
N LEU A 22 37.13 0.18 -6.25
CA LEU A 22 37.06 -0.03 -7.69
C LEU A 22 35.74 0.43 -8.31
N LEU A 23 34.87 1.06 -7.52
CA LEU A 23 33.62 1.64 -8.00
C LEU A 23 33.91 2.99 -8.68
N PHE A 24 33.80 3.03 -10.00
CA PHE A 24 33.76 4.28 -10.77
C PHE A 24 32.32 4.78 -10.81
N SER A 25 32.08 6.08 -10.58
CA SER A 25 30.75 6.64 -10.82
C SER A 25 30.52 6.75 -12.33
N SER A 26 29.38 6.27 -12.79
CA SER A 26 28.92 6.50 -14.16
C SER A 26 28.57 7.98 -14.34
N ILE A 27 28.66 8.49 -15.57
CA ILE A 27 28.08 9.81 -15.88
C ILE A 27 26.56 9.81 -15.64
N GLU A 28 25.94 8.63 -15.73
CA GLU A 28 24.52 8.41 -15.45
C GLU A 28 24.17 8.56 -13.96
N ASP A 29 25.15 8.40 -13.05
CA ASP A 29 24.94 8.63 -11.61
C ASP A 29 24.78 10.12 -11.28
N TYR A 30 25.12 11.01 -12.23
CA TYR A 30 24.97 12.46 -12.08
C TYR A 30 23.59 12.97 -12.51
N TYR A 31 22.86 12.21 -13.32
CA TYR A 31 21.49 12.58 -13.65
C TYR A 31 20.61 12.35 -12.43
N ARG A 32 20.04 13.45 -11.93
CA ARG A 32 19.01 13.38 -10.91
C ARG A 32 17.77 12.75 -11.53
N ILE A 33 17.59 11.45 -11.30
CA ILE A 33 16.34 10.76 -11.63
C ILE A 33 15.32 11.21 -10.58
N ASP A 34 14.38 12.06 -11.00
CA ASP A 34 13.22 12.35 -10.18
C ASP A 34 12.34 11.09 -10.12
N LEU A 35 12.48 10.33 -9.04
CA LEU A 35 11.68 9.14 -8.80
C LEU A 35 10.23 9.58 -8.54
N GLU A 36 9.38 9.27 -9.51
CA GLU A 36 7.94 9.38 -9.34
C GLU A 36 7.44 8.33 -8.35
N PRO A 37 6.40 8.64 -7.56
CA PRO A 37 5.79 7.67 -6.67
C PRO A 37 5.30 6.43 -7.43
N SER A 38 5.66 5.24 -6.93
CA SER A 38 5.20 3.96 -7.50
C SER A 38 3.72 3.67 -7.18
N SER A 39 3.21 2.59 -7.77
CA SER A 39 1.88 2.06 -7.48
C SER A 39 1.94 0.88 -6.55
N THR A 40 0.90 0.76 -5.73
CA THR A 40 0.58 -0.48 -5.02
C THR A 40 -0.01 -1.52 -5.97
N ASN A 41 -0.11 -2.77 -5.50
CA ASN A 41 -0.81 -3.85 -6.21
C ASN A 41 -2.30 -3.51 -6.47
N TYR A 42 -2.89 -2.61 -5.68
CA TYR A 42 -4.27 -2.17 -5.79
C TYR A 42 -4.45 -0.94 -6.70
N GLY A 43 -3.37 -0.34 -7.19
CA GLY A 43 -3.38 0.83 -8.05
C GLY A 43 -3.17 2.17 -7.35
N GLU A 44 -3.44 2.27 -6.04
CA GLU A 44 -3.13 3.46 -5.24
C GLU A 44 -1.64 3.78 -5.27
N THR A 45 -1.24 5.04 -5.08
CA THR A 45 0.17 5.40 -4.97
C THR A 45 0.78 4.94 -3.65
N GLY A 46 1.87 4.18 -3.75
CA GLY A 46 2.52 3.48 -2.64
C GLY A 46 3.52 2.45 -3.15
N LEU A 47 3.88 1.49 -2.31
CA LEU A 47 4.87 0.46 -2.61
C LEU A 47 4.30 -0.92 -2.27
N MET A 48 4.22 -1.80 -3.27
CA MET A 48 3.67 -3.15 -3.12
C MET A 48 2.25 -3.14 -2.51
N GLU A 49 2.03 -3.71 -1.34
CA GLU A 49 0.72 -3.67 -0.66
C GLU A 49 0.52 -2.37 0.15
N ILE A 50 1.61 -1.66 0.45
CA ILE A 50 1.67 -0.57 1.42
C ILE A 50 1.39 0.78 0.77
N PRO A 51 0.31 1.49 1.16
CA PRO A 51 0.05 2.82 0.65
C PRO A 51 1.06 3.84 1.22
N SER A 52 1.33 4.90 0.45
CA SER A 52 2.16 6.01 0.91
C SER A 52 1.35 7.30 1.02
N ALA A 53 1.89 8.30 1.71
CA ALA A 53 1.31 9.65 1.69
C ALA A 53 1.62 10.43 0.41
N ARG A 54 2.35 9.84 -0.55
CA ARG A 54 2.66 10.46 -1.85
C ARG A 54 1.44 10.44 -2.78
N PHE A 55 1.40 11.40 -3.68
CA PHE A 55 0.38 11.55 -4.72
C PHE A 55 1.06 11.84 -6.04
N LEU A 56 0.40 11.47 -7.12
CA LEU A 56 0.81 11.86 -8.47
C LEU A 56 0.53 13.35 -8.72
N PRO A 57 1.11 13.94 -9.78
CA PRO A 57 0.75 15.29 -10.22
C PRO A 57 -0.76 15.43 -10.46
N GLU A 58 -1.27 16.65 -10.29
CA GLU A 58 -2.67 16.94 -10.55
C GLU A 58 -3.04 16.73 -12.03
N GLY A 59 -4.27 16.27 -12.28
CA GLY A 59 -4.73 15.89 -13.61
C GLY A 59 -4.15 14.56 -14.13
N THR A 60 -3.49 13.77 -13.27
CA THR A 60 -2.93 12.47 -13.70
C THR A 60 -4.01 11.39 -13.70
N LEU A 61 -4.01 10.57 -14.75
CA LEU A 61 -4.76 9.32 -14.84
C LEU A 61 -3.78 8.16 -15.03
N LYS A 62 -3.97 7.10 -14.26
CA LYS A 62 -3.12 5.90 -14.26
C LYS A 62 -4.00 4.67 -14.40
N MET A 63 -3.63 3.77 -15.29
CA MET A 63 -4.27 2.47 -15.41
C MET A 63 -3.23 1.36 -15.38
N GLY A 64 -3.60 0.20 -14.87
CA GLY A 64 -2.65 -0.90 -14.77
C GLY A 64 -3.30 -2.22 -14.39
N ILE A 65 -2.50 -3.27 -14.49
CA ILE A 65 -2.84 -4.62 -14.08
C ILE A 65 -1.73 -5.10 -13.13
N SER A 66 -2.12 -5.64 -11.99
CA SER A 66 -1.24 -6.36 -11.08
C SER A 66 -1.74 -7.78 -10.92
N ALA A 67 -0.89 -8.78 -11.17
CA ALA A 67 -1.27 -10.18 -11.13
C ALA A 67 -0.30 -10.96 -10.25
N SER A 68 -0.83 -11.56 -9.18
CA SER A 68 -0.11 -12.46 -8.29
C SER A 68 -1.08 -13.51 -7.75
N TYR A 69 -0.93 -14.75 -8.18
CA TYR A 69 -1.89 -15.81 -7.84
C TYR A 69 -2.12 -15.89 -6.32
N PRO A 70 -3.38 -15.88 -5.84
CA PRO A 70 -4.62 -16.06 -6.61
C PRO A 70 -5.28 -14.78 -7.13
N TYR A 71 -4.73 -13.60 -6.84
CA TYR A 71 -5.35 -12.31 -7.12
C TYR A 71 -4.86 -11.66 -8.43
N GLU A 72 -5.80 -11.06 -9.15
CA GLU A 72 -5.51 -10.16 -10.25
C GLU A 72 -6.32 -8.89 -10.08
N PHE A 73 -5.64 -7.75 -10.13
CA PHE A 73 -6.20 -6.42 -9.96
C PHE A 73 -6.04 -5.66 -11.26
N THR A 74 -7.15 -5.22 -11.84
CA THR A 74 -7.17 -4.21 -12.90
C THR A 74 -7.66 -2.91 -12.32
N PHE A 75 -6.88 -1.85 -12.40
CA PHE A 75 -7.21 -0.58 -11.75
C PHE A 75 -7.13 0.63 -12.66
N LEU A 76 -7.91 1.65 -12.31
CA LEU A 76 -7.91 2.99 -12.87
C LEU A 76 -7.86 3.98 -11.71
N THR A 77 -6.76 4.71 -11.59
CA THR A 77 -6.51 5.71 -10.56
C THR A 77 -6.46 7.10 -11.16
N ALA A 78 -7.24 8.03 -10.62
CA ALA A 78 -7.22 9.44 -10.97
C ALA A 78 -6.68 10.27 -9.81
N SER A 79 -5.80 11.22 -10.10
CA SER A 79 -5.34 12.26 -9.18
C SER A 79 -5.74 13.63 -9.72
N PRO A 80 -7.03 14.00 -9.69
CA PRO A 80 -7.50 15.23 -10.30
C PRO A 80 -6.94 16.48 -9.62
N PHE A 81 -6.65 16.39 -8.32
CA PHE A 81 -6.04 17.45 -7.53
C PHE A 81 -4.82 16.92 -6.81
N SER A 82 -3.87 17.81 -6.50
CA SER A 82 -2.67 17.40 -5.78
C SER A 82 -2.99 16.71 -4.45
N TRP A 83 -4.10 17.01 -3.78
CA TRP A 83 -4.53 16.48 -2.47
C TRP A 83 -5.52 15.32 -2.52
N PHE A 84 -5.94 14.87 -3.71
CA PHE A 84 -6.98 13.87 -3.86
C PHE A 84 -6.58 12.80 -4.89
N GLU A 85 -6.73 11.55 -4.49
CA GLU A 85 -6.56 10.39 -5.36
C GLU A 85 -7.76 9.45 -5.18
N ALA A 86 -8.31 8.97 -6.28
CA ALA A 86 -9.41 8.01 -6.31
C ALA A 86 -9.03 6.84 -7.21
N THR A 87 -9.25 5.62 -6.75
CA THR A 87 -8.97 4.41 -7.52
C THR A 87 -10.23 3.58 -7.65
N TYR A 88 -10.59 3.24 -8.88
CA TYR A 88 -11.52 2.17 -9.17
C TYR A 88 -10.72 0.92 -9.52
N ARG A 89 -11.08 -0.23 -8.94
CA ARG A 89 -10.43 -1.50 -9.21
C ARG A 89 -11.44 -2.60 -9.48
N TYR A 90 -11.05 -3.50 -10.36
CA TYR A 90 -11.71 -4.76 -10.62
C TYR A 90 -10.79 -5.89 -10.16
N VAL A 91 -11.32 -6.78 -9.36
CA VAL A 91 -10.57 -7.88 -8.74
C VAL A 91 -11.05 -9.20 -9.30
N GLU A 92 -10.12 -10.09 -9.60
CA GLU A 92 -10.36 -11.49 -9.89
C GLU A 92 -9.61 -12.36 -8.89
N GLU A 93 -10.32 -13.31 -8.28
CA GLU A 93 -9.77 -14.33 -7.39
C GLU A 93 -9.88 -15.69 -8.07
N LYS A 94 -8.75 -16.19 -8.59
CA LYS A 94 -8.71 -17.32 -9.52
C LYS A 94 -8.96 -18.68 -8.88
N ASN A 95 -8.83 -18.78 -7.56
CA ASN A 95 -9.02 -20.03 -6.80
C ASN A 95 -10.42 -20.16 -6.19
N VAL A 96 -11.31 -19.19 -6.40
CA VAL A 96 -12.69 -19.20 -5.88
C VAL A 96 -13.67 -19.11 -7.05
N LEU A 97 -14.71 -19.95 -7.06
CA LEU A 97 -15.77 -19.88 -8.05
C LEU A 97 -16.72 -18.71 -7.73
N TYR A 98 -17.21 -18.03 -8.77
CA TYR A 98 -18.12 -16.90 -8.61
C TYR A 98 -19.45 -17.29 -7.93
N GLY A 99 -19.96 -18.48 -8.22
CA GLY A 99 -21.24 -18.96 -7.72
C GLY A 99 -21.57 -20.38 -8.19
N PRO A 100 -22.83 -20.81 -8.05
CA PRO A 100 -23.28 -22.12 -8.51
C PRO A 100 -23.00 -22.33 -10.00
N ALA A 101 -22.61 -23.55 -10.37
CA ALA A 101 -22.24 -23.90 -11.74
C ALA A 101 -23.36 -23.62 -12.76
N GLU A 102 -24.63 -23.75 -12.35
CA GLU A 102 -25.81 -23.44 -13.18
C GLU A 102 -25.85 -21.98 -13.63
N TYR A 103 -25.31 -21.06 -12.83
CA TYR A 103 -25.31 -19.63 -13.11
C TYR A 103 -23.98 -19.14 -13.71
N SER A 104 -22.86 -19.55 -13.15
CA SER A 104 -21.52 -18.99 -13.49
C SER A 104 -20.56 -19.99 -14.12
N GLY A 105 -20.94 -21.25 -14.30
CA GLY A 105 -20.05 -22.30 -14.80
C GLY A 105 -18.74 -22.37 -14.00
N ASN A 106 -17.60 -22.32 -14.69
CA ASN A 106 -16.26 -22.31 -14.11
C ASN A 106 -15.67 -20.89 -13.94
N GLN A 107 -16.50 -19.85 -13.88
CA GLN A 107 -16.00 -18.48 -13.74
C GLN A 107 -15.41 -18.25 -12.34
N SER A 108 -14.23 -17.62 -12.31
CA SER A 108 -13.57 -17.16 -11.09
C SER A 108 -14.35 -16.02 -10.43
N LEU A 109 -14.21 -15.89 -9.11
CA LEU A 109 -14.85 -14.84 -8.34
C LEU A 109 -14.35 -13.46 -8.77
N LYS A 110 -15.29 -12.52 -8.90
CA LYS A 110 -15.03 -11.15 -9.32
C LYS A 110 -15.55 -10.19 -8.27
N ASP A 111 -14.81 -9.12 -8.05
CA ASP A 111 -15.22 -8.02 -7.18
C ASP A 111 -14.86 -6.66 -7.78
N LYS A 112 -15.43 -5.59 -7.23
CA LYS A 112 -15.14 -4.21 -7.57
C LYS A 112 -14.83 -3.46 -6.29
N GLY A 113 -13.77 -2.66 -6.31
CA GLY A 113 -13.42 -1.78 -5.21
C GLY A 113 -13.36 -0.33 -5.66
N PHE A 114 -13.65 0.55 -4.72
CA PHE A 114 -13.44 1.98 -4.87
C PHE A 114 -12.65 2.49 -3.68
N ASP A 115 -11.54 3.14 -3.97
CA ASP A 115 -10.59 3.63 -2.98
C ASP A 115 -10.50 5.15 -3.07
N LEU A 116 -10.36 5.81 -1.93
CA LEU A 116 -10.16 7.24 -1.80
C LEU A 116 -8.95 7.51 -0.92
N LYS A 117 -8.08 8.42 -1.34
CA LYS A 117 -6.95 8.90 -0.55
C LYS A 117 -6.91 10.42 -0.56
N LEU A 118 -6.82 11.00 0.62
CA LEU A 118 -6.85 12.43 0.86
C LEU A 118 -5.58 12.87 1.58
N ARG A 119 -4.94 13.93 1.08
CA ARG A 119 -3.82 14.55 1.78
C ARG A 119 -4.35 15.46 2.88
N ILE A 120 -3.86 15.24 4.10
CA ILE A 120 -4.15 16.07 5.26
C ILE A 120 -3.08 17.15 5.44
N LEU A 121 -1.80 16.79 5.25
CA LEU A 121 -0.69 17.71 5.43
C LEU A 121 0.33 17.55 4.31
N LYS A 122 0.73 18.65 3.69
CA LYS A 122 1.82 18.67 2.71
C LYS A 122 3.18 18.62 3.44
N GLU A 123 4.11 17.84 2.90
CA GLU A 123 5.47 17.80 3.43
C GLU A 123 6.09 19.20 3.45
N THR A 124 6.76 19.51 4.55
CA THR A 124 7.60 20.69 4.70
C THR A 124 9.01 20.25 5.07
N TYR A 125 9.91 21.20 5.34
CA TYR A 125 11.24 20.86 5.83
C TYR A 125 11.20 20.03 7.12
N ILE A 126 10.27 20.33 8.04
CA ILE A 126 10.17 19.66 9.34
C ILE A 126 9.10 18.56 9.30
N LEU A 127 7.89 18.89 8.86
CA LEU A 127 6.75 17.97 8.93
C LEU A 127 6.72 16.99 7.75
N PRO A 128 6.30 15.72 7.97
CA PRO A 128 6.08 14.77 6.90
C PRO A 128 4.81 15.10 6.10
N ASN A 129 4.68 14.51 4.92
CA ASN A 129 3.42 14.42 4.20
C ASN A 129 2.48 13.48 4.97
N ILE A 130 1.22 13.86 5.21
CA ILE A 130 0.25 13.02 5.89
C ILE A 130 -0.95 12.80 4.99
N ALA A 131 -1.36 11.54 4.86
CA ALA A 131 -2.55 11.14 4.11
C ALA A 131 -3.43 10.19 4.91
N ILE A 132 -4.72 10.25 4.65
CA ILE A 132 -5.71 9.27 5.08
C ILE A 132 -6.26 8.59 3.85
N GLY A 133 -6.39 7.27 3.88
CA GLY A 133 -7.02 6.53 2.82
C GLY A 133 -8.09 5.57 3.31
N LEU A 134 -9.07 5.35 2.45
CA LEU A 134 -10.17 4.42 2.59
C LEU A 134 -10.17 3.54 1.36
N ARG A 135 -10.07 2.24 1.58
CA ARG A 135 -9.97 1.22 0.55
C ARG A 135 -11.25 0.38 0.58
N ASP A 136 -11.77 0.04 -0.59
CA ASP A 136 -12.98 -0.78 -0.77
C ASP A 136 -14.26 -0.18 -0.19
N ILE A 137 -14.47 1.15 -0.27
CA ILE A 137 -15.61 1.79 0.41
C ILE A 137 -16.97 1.37 -0.16
N ALA A 138 -17.01 0.91 -1.41
CA ALA A 138 -18.22 0.53 -2.13
C ALA A 138 -18.18 -0.91 -2.69
N GLY A 139 -17.21 -1.73 -2.24
CA GLY A 139 -17.07 -3.13 -2.65
C GLY A 139 -17.74 -4.11 -1.68
N THR A 140 -17.40 -5.40 -1.78
CA THR A 140 -17.93 -6.44 -0.87
C THR A 140 -17.32 -6.39 0.53
N GLY A 141 -16.24 -5.63 0.70
CA GLY A 141 -15.52 -5.48 1.96
C GLY A 141 -14.34 -6.43 2.12
N ARG A 142 -14.10 -7.33 1.16
CA ARG A 142 -12.98 -8.30 1.17
C ARG A 142 -11.61 -7.62 1.24
N PHE A 143 -11.48 -6.46 0.62
CA PHE A 143 -10.23 -5.69 0.58
C PHE A 143 -10.38 -4.36 1.33
N SER A 144 -11.36 -4.29 2.23
CA SER A 144 -11.63 -3.08 3.00
C SER A 144 -10.48 -2.79 3.94
N SER A 145 -10.00 -1.56 3.88
CA SER A 145 -8.94 -1.07 4.75
C SER A 145 -9.07 0.42 4.94
N GLU A 146 -8.73 0.90 6.11
CA GLU A 146 -8.52 2.33 6.36
C GLU A 146 -7.09 2.52 6.82
N TYR A 147 -6.48 3.64 6.46
CA TYR A 147 -5.10 3.88 6.88
C TYR A 147 -4.78 5.36 7.08
N LEU A 148 -3.80 5.59 7.94
CA LEU A 148 -3.07 6.85 8.05
C LEU A 148 -1.63 6.57 7.61
N ALA A 149 -1.11 7.37 6.68
CA ALA A 149 0.26 7.27 6.21
C ALA A 149 0.99 8.60 6.40
N ALA A 150 2.25 8.53 6.82
CA ALA A 150 3.17 9.63 6.93
C ALA A 150 4.42 9.34 6.08
N SER A 151 4.70 10.15 5.07
CA SER A 151 5.86 9.98 4.19
C SER A 151 6.81 11.17 4.28
N LYS A 152 8.12 10.90 4.30
CA LYS A 152 9.17 11.91 4.41
C LYS A 152 10.34 11.56 3.49
N ARG A 153 10.79 12.53 2.70
CA ARG A 153 11.90 12.36 1.75
C ARG A 153 13.18 13.00 2.29
N PHE A 154 14.23 12.20 2.33
CA PHE A 154 15.59 12.58 2.70
C PHE A 154 16.51 12.35 1.51
N GLY A 155 16.64 13.34 0.63
CA GLY A 155 17.38 13.19 -0.63
C GLY A 155 16.75 12.10 -1.51
N ASN A 156 17.47 11.00 -1.73
CA ASN A 156 17.05 9.88 -2.55
C ASN A 156 16.29 8.79 -1.76
N LEU A 157 16.16 8.95 -0.44
CA LEU A 157 15.42 8.01 0.42
C LEU A 157 14.02 8.57 0.73
N ASP A 158 12.96 7.79 0.48
CA ASP A 158 11.59 8.14 0.85
C ASP A 158 11.07 7.13 1.88
N LEU A 159 10.86 7.58 3.11
CA LEU A 159 10.38 6.75 4.21
C LEU A 159 8.88 6.93 4.37
N THR A 160 8.16 5.83 4.57
CA THR A 160 6.73 5.83 4.89
C THR A 160 6.49 5.03 6.16
N LEU A 161 5.74 5.62 7.09
CA LEU A 161 5.22 4.99 8.28
C LEU A 161 3.69 5.12 8.28
N GLY A 162 2.96 4.12 8.73
CA GLY A 162 1.50 4.22 8.78
C GLY A 162 0.86 3.32 9.81
N LEU A 163 -0.43 3.58 10.04
CA LEU A 163 -1.34 2.77 10.84
C LEU A 163 -2.47 2.31 9.92
N GLY A 164 -2.68 1.00 9.84
CA GLY A 164 -3.71 0.38 9.02
C GLY A 164 -4.79 -0.30 9.85
N PHE A 165 -5.99 -0.36 9.29
CA PHE A 165 -7.18 -1.05 9.79
C PHE A 165 -7.74 -1.93 8.67
N GLY A 166 -8.57 -2.93 9.02
CA GLY A 166 -9.05 -3.93 8.05
C GLY A 166 -7.91 -4.83 7.56
N ILE A 167 -7.85 -5.14 6.26
CA ILE A 167 -6.80 -6.01 5.70
C ILE A 167 -5.40 -5.46 5.93
N LEU A 168 -5.19 -4.14 5.85
CA LEU A 168 -3.89 -3.52 6.17
C LEU A 168 -3.48 -3.66 7.64
N GLY A 169 -4.43 -3.93 8.54
CA GLY A 169 -4.19 -4.16 9.96
C GLY A 169 -4.39 -5.62 10.41
N ALA A 170 -4.42 -6.57 9.46
CA ALA A 170 -4.82 -7.96 9.74
C ALA A 170 -3.93 -8.70 10.75
N ASP A 171 -2.67 -8.26 10.92
CA ASP A 171 -1.73 -8.85 11.88
C ASP A 171 -2.04 -8.48 13.34
N SER A 172 -2.95 -7.52 13.60
CA SER A 172 -3.36 -7.07 14.95
C SER A 172 -2.18 -6.81 15.90
N ASN A 173 -1.10 -6.23 15.37
CA ASN A 173 0.17 -6.05 16.05
C ASN A 173 0.23 -4.77 16.92
N ILE A 174 -0.65 -3.80 16.65
CA ILE A 174 -0.75 -2.53 17.37
C ILE A 174 -2.19 -2.38 17.82
N ARG A 175 -2.40 -2.27 19.14
CA ARG A 175 -3.71 -1.98 19.71
C ARG A 175 -4.25 -0.68 19.10
N ASN A 176 -5.46 -0.75 18.55
CA ASN A 176 -6.13 0.42 18.00
C ASN A 176 -6.16 1.61 18.98
N PRO A 177 -5.50 2.74 18.65
CA PRO A 177 -5.40 3.91 19.54
C PRO A 177 -6.74 4.64 19.71
N PHE A 178 -7.69 4.47 18.78
CA PHE A 178 -9.00 5.11 18.83
C PHE A 178 -9.96 4.46 19.84
N ILE A 179 -9.66 3.26 20.32
CA ILE A 179 -10.42 2.62 21.41
C ILE A 179 -10.46 3.51 22.66
N SER A 180 -9.38 4.25 22.93
CA SER A 180 -9.32 5.19 24.06
C SER A 180 -10.23 6.40 23.89
N LEU A 181 -10.62 6.75 22.65
CA LEU A 181 -11.57 7.82 22.35
C LEU A 181 -13.02 7.32 22.40
N ASN A 182 -13.27 6.13 21.87
CA ASN A 182 -14.58 5.48 21.91
C ASN A 182 -14.43 3.95 21.91
N PRO A 183 -15.00 3.23 22.89
CA PRO A 183 -14.99 1.76 22.91
C PRO A 183 -15.56 1.10 21.65
N GLY A 184 -16.42 1.78 20.89
CA GLY A 184 -16.99 1.30 19.64
C GLY A 184 -15.97 1.01 18.53
N PHE A 185 -14.74 1.54 18.61
CA PHE A 185 -13.67 1.21 17.65
C PHE A 185 -13.02 -0.16 17.90
N LYS A 186 -13.39 -0.86 18.99
CA LYS A 186 -12.79 -2.15 19.33
C LYS A 186 -13.21 -3.26 18.37
N ASP A 187 -14.49 -3.27 18.00
CA ASP A 187 -15.10 -4.39 17.29
C ASP A 187 -15.47 -3.96 15.86
N ARG A 188 -15.01 -4.72 14.87
CA ARG A 188 -15.39 -4.55 13.46
C ARG A 188 -16.47 -5.57 13.11
N SER A 189 -17.57 -5.12 12.51
CA SER A 189 -18.65 -6.03 12.10
C SER A 189 -18.15 -6.92 10.95
N ALA A 190 -18.22 -8.24 11.09
CA ALA A 190 -17.76 -9.20 10.08
C ALA A 190 -18.67 -9.31 8.84
N VAL A 191 -19.57 -8.34 8.61
CA VAL A 191 -20.58 -8.43 7.56
C VAL A 191 -19.93 -8.07 6.21
N GLN A 192 -19.48 -9.09 5.49
CA GLN A 192 -19.19 -8.98 4.06
C GLN A 192 -20.52 -8.86 3.30
N GLY A 193 -20.70 -7.75 2.59
CA GLY A 193 -21.88 -7.48 1.79
C GLY A 193 -21.77 -8.04 0.36
N GLN A 194 -22.82 -7.88 -0.44
CA GLN A 194 -22.80 -8.19 -1.87
C GLN A 194 -22.22 -7.04 -2.74
N GLY A 195 -21.57 -6.06 -2.12
CA GLY A 195 -21.14 -4.81 -2.77
C GLY A 195 -22.15 -3.67 -2.60
N GLY A 196 -21.69 -2.42 -2.76
CA GLY A 196 -22.56 -1.24 -2.82
C GLY A 196 -23.16 -0.74 -1.49
N VAL A 197 -22.82 -1.35 -0.36
CA VAL A 197 -23.25 -0.90 0.97
C VAL A 197 -22.07 -0.30 1.72
N PHE A 198 -22.18 0.96 2.14
CA PHE A 198 -21.15 1.63 2.93
C PHE A 198 -21.20 1.19 4.40
N SER A 199 -20.18 0.48 4.86
CA SER A 199 -20.03 0.08 6.27
C SER A 199 -19.30 1.15 7.09
N ILE A 200 -19.84 2.38 7.13
CA ILE A 200 -19.21 3.54 7.80
C ILE A 200 -18.92 3.29 9.29
N LYS A 201 -19.76 2.48 9.95
CA LYS A 201 -19.61 2.13 11.38
C LYS A 201 -18.35 1.32 11.68
N ASP A 202 -17.81 0.65 10.67
CA ASP A 202 -16.65 -0.25 10.81
C ASP A 202 -15.32 0.46 10.49
N TRP A 203 -15.36 1.71 10.01
CA TRP A 203 -14.14 2.44 9.66
C TRP A 203 -13.27 2.73 10.88
N PHE A 204 -11.97 2.50 10.75
CA PHE A 204 -10.98 2.68 11.83
C PHE A 204 -11.26 1.82 13.08
N SER A 205 -12.01 0.73 12.90
CA SER A 205 -12.33 -0.23 13.95
C SER A 205 -11.61 -1.57 13.75
N GLY A 206 -11.42 -2.31 14.84
CA GLY A 206 -10.64 -3.54 14.91
C GLY A 206 -9.55 -3.47 15.97
N ASN A 207 -9.03 -4.64 16.38
CA ASN A 207 -8.00 -4.76 17.42
C ASN A 207 -6.58 -4.77 16.87
#